data_AF-A0A528ATQ8-F1
#
_entry.id   AF-A0A528ATQ8-F1
#
_cell.length_a   1.000
_cell.length_b   1.000
_cell.length_c   1.000
_cell.angle_alpha   90.00
_cell.angle_beta   90.00
_cell.angle_gamma   90.00
#
_symmetry.space_group_name_H-M   'P 1'
#
loop_
_entity.id
_entity.type
_entity.pdbx_description
1 polymer ?
#
loop_
_entity_poly.entity_id
_entity_poly.type
_entity_poly.pdbx_seq_one_letter_code
_entity_poly.pdbx_strand_id
1 'polypeptide(L)'
;MSTLYTGGCACGAVRYEAKAAPIFENHCQCRDCQKRSGTGHGSYLTFPSRADVTITGVTADWRVAADNGNVKIHSFCPVCGTPTHLTYAAMPDVITVHAASLDHPGRFNPTVVTYGIRALPWDKMETGLTTFEKMPSG
;
A
#
# COMPACT_ATOMS: atom_id res chain seq x y z
N MET A 1 -7.71 23.31 2.49
CA MET A 1 -6.61 22.32 2.55
C MET A 1 -6.48 21.72 1.16
N SER A 2 -5.30 21.82 0.53
CA SER A 2 -5.04 21.29 -0.81
C SER A 2 -4.89 19.77 -0.79
N THR A 3 -5.43 19.08 -1.77
CA THR A 3 -5.22 17.64 -1.97
C THR A 3 -3.76 17.39 -2.37
N LEU A 4 -3.08 16.48 -1.66
CA LEU A 4 -1.66 16.19 -1.88
C LEU A 4 -1.43 14.94 -2.74
N TYR A 5 -2.32 13.96 -2.60
CA TYR A 5 -2.26 12.70 -3.34
C TYR A 5 -3.64 12.35 -3.89
N THR A 6 -3.69 12.01 -5.17
CA THR A 6 -4.88 11.47 -5.83
C THR A 6 -4.50 10.18 -6.53
N GLY A 7 -5.50 9.32 -6.74
CA GLY A 7 -5.31 8.07 -7.43
C GLY A 7 -6.60 7.28 -7.57
N GLY A 8 -6.47 6.04 -8.01
CA GLY A 8 -7.61 5.17 -8.22
C GLY A 8 -7.25 3.88 -8.94
N CYS A 9 -8.28 3.13 -9.31
CA CYS A 9 -8.12 1.92 -10.10
C CYS A 9 -7.89 2.23 -11.58
N ALA A 10 -7.44 1.23 -12.35
CA ALA A 10 -7.12 1.39 -13.77
C ALA A 10 -8.33 1.79 -14.65
N CYS A 11 -9.54 1.38 -14.28
CA CYS A 11 -10.75 1.76 -15.02
C CYS A 11 -11.41 3.07 -14.54
N GLY A 12 -10.88 3.70 -13.49
CA GLY A 12 -11.43 4.93 -12.93
C GLY A 12 -12.71 4.78 -12.09
N ALA A 13 -13.29 3.58 -11.99
CA ALA A 13 -14.50 3.34 -11.19
C ALA A 13 -14.32 3.51 -9.67
N VAL A 14 -13.07 3.47 -9.19
CA VAL A 14 -12.69 3.75 -7.80
C VAL A 14 -11.63 4.85 -7.82
N ARG A 15 -11.86 5.92 -7.07
CA ARG A 15 -10.96 7.05 -6.93
C ARG A 15 -10.73 7.38 -5.47
N TYR A 16 -9.59 7.98 -5.15
CA TYR A 16 -9.30 8.47 -3.82
C TYR A 16 -8.53 9.79 -3.83
N GLU A 17 -8.66 10.53 -2.74
CA GLU A 17 -7.96 11.79 -2.47
C GLU A 17 -7.46 11.78 -1.03
N ALA A 18 -6.17 12.04 -0.82
CA ALA A 18 -5.57 12.20 0.50
C ALA A 18 -5.05 13.64 0.69
N LYS A 19 -5.40 14.24 1.83
CA LYS A 19 -5.07 15.63 2.19
C LYS A 19 -3.81 15.75 3.05
N ALA A 20 -3.32 14.65 3.59
CA ALA A 20 -2.13 14.59 4.44
C ALA A 20 -0.94 13.99 3.70
N ALA A 21 0.27 14.25 4.20
CA ALA A 21 1.47 13.53 3.79
C ALA A 21 1.45 12.09 4.35
N PRO A 22 2.05 11.10 3.65
CA PRO A 22 2.25 9.78 4.22
C PRO A 22 3.21 9.85 5.42
N ILE A 23 2.95 9.03 6.42
CA ILE A 23 3.83 8.81 7.58
C ILE A 23 4.82 7.67 7.36
N PHE A 24 4.58 6.83 6.35
CA PHE A 24 5.46 5.71 6.03
C PHE A 24 5.32 5.31 4.55
N GLU A 25 6.45 5.13 3.89
CA GLU A 25 6.54 4.72 2.48
C GLU A 25 7.53 3.56 2.36
N ASN A 26 7.07 2.45 1.81
CA ASN A 26 7.89 1.24 1.79
C ASN A 26 7.61 0.32 0.62
N HIS A 27 8.64 -0.45 0.27
CA HIS A 27 8.49 -1.71 -0.46
C HIS A 27 8.27 -2.84 0.54
N CYS A 28 7.45 -3.83 0.18
CA CYS A 28 7.22 -5.03 0.96
C CYS A 28 7.38 -6.27 0.09
N GLN A 29 8.33 -7.13 0.46
CA GLN A 29 8.67 -8.34 -0.28
C GLN A 29 7.96 -9.59 0.26
N CYS A 30 6.90 -9.44 1.06
CA CYS A 30 6.13 -10.60 1.50
C CYS A 30 5.40 -11.28 0.32
N ARG A 31 5.12 -12.59 0.43
CA ARG A 31 4.48 -13.37 -0.64
C ARG A 31 3.11 -12.82 -1.05
N ASP A 32 2.33 -12.28 -0.13
CA ASP A 32 1.04 -11.68 -0.46
C ASP A 32 1.20 -10.40 -1.27
N CYS A 33 2.21 -9.58 -0.96
CA CYS A 33 2.51 -8.37 -1.73
C CYS A 33 2.98 -8.72 -3.13
N GLN A 34 3.86 -9.72 -3.27
CA GLN A 34 4.31 -10.24 -4.57
C GLN A 34 3.15 -10.74 -5.44
N LYS A 35 2.27 -11.59 -4.88
CA LYS A 35 1.12 -12.14 -5.62
C LYS A 35 0.15 -11.05 -6.09
N ARG A 36 -0.06 -10.02 -5.26
CA ARG A 36 -1.02 -8.94 -5.56
C ARG A 36 -0.49 -7.92 -6.54
N SER A 37 0.80 -7.57 -6.46
CA SER A 37 1.41 -6.63 -7.40
C SER A 37 1.73 -7.28 -8.74
N GLY A 38 1.90 -8.61 -8.78
CA GLY A 38 2.43 -9.31 -9.94
C GLY A 38 3.94 -9.09 -10.13
N THR A 39 4.63 -8.49 -9.15
CA THR A 39 6.07 -8.21 -9.17
C THR A 39 6.77 -8.79 -7.93
N GLY A 40 8.04 -8.49 -7.69
CA GLY A 40 8.79 -9.05 -6.56
C GLY A 40 8.52 -8.38 -5.21
N HIS A 41 7.73 -7.31 -5.21
CA HIS A 41 7.33 -6.56 -4.03
C HIS A 41 6.01 -5.80 -4.25
N GLY A 42 5.39 -5.33 -3.17
CA GLY A 42 4.36 -4.29 -3.22
C GLY A 42 4.91 -2.96 -2.75
N SER A 43 4.40 -1.85 -3.27
CA SER A 43 4.86 -0.48 -2.97
C SER A 43 3.72 0.32 -2.39
N TYR A 44 3.96 0.95 -1.23
CA TYR A 44 2.89 1.43 -0.37
C TYR A 44 3.18 2.80 0.24
N LEU A 45 2.15 3.65 0.32
CA LEU A 45 2.15 4.89 1.10
C LEU A 45 1.10 4.78 2.19
N THR A 46 1.51 5.00 3.44
CA THR A 46 0.64 4.91 4.61
C THR A 46 0.36 6.29 5.16
N PHE A 47 -0.92 6.62 5.30
CA PHE A 47 -1.42 7.89 5.81
C PHE A 47 -1.93 7.74 7.24
N PRO A 48 -1.76 8.78 8.08
CA PRO A 48 -2.06 8.69 9.51
C PRO A 48 -3.55 8.69 9.85
N SER A 49 -4.40 9.13 8.91
CA SER A 49 -5.82 9.36 9.15
C SER A 49 -6.65 8.86 7.98
N ARG A 50 -7.42 7.81 8.21
CA ARG A 50 -8.41 7.27 7.29
C ARG A 50 -9.47 8.31 6.98
N ALA A 51 -9.83 9.15 7.94
CA ALA A 51 -10.82 10.22 7.76
C ALA A 51 -10.37 11.30 6.77
N ASP A 52 -9.05 11.50 6.61
CA ASP A 52 -8.47 12.46 5.66
C ASP A 52 -8.28 11.90 4.24
N VAL A 53 -8.72 10.65 4.02
CA VAL A 53 -8.72 10.00 2.70
C VAL A 53 -10.15 9.80 2.24
N THR A 54 -10.57 10.57 1.25
CA THR A 54 -11.87 10.36 0.59
C THR A 54 -11.73 9.23 -0.41
N ILE A 55 -12.69 8.30 -0.43
CA ILE A 55 -12.77 7.22 -1.43
C ILE A 55 -14.13 7.31 -2.09
N THR A 56 -14.15 7.32 -3.42
CA THR A 56 -15.37 7.32 -4.23
C THR A 56 -15.40 6.09 -5.13
N GLY A 57 -16.61 5.59 -5.38
CA GLY A 57 -16.82 4.33 -6.08
C GLY A 57 -16.96 3.12 -5.16
N VAL A 58 -17.26 1.96 -5.75
CA VAL A 58 -17.49 0.70 -5.02
C VAL A 58 -16.20 -0.10 -4.97
N THR A 59 -15.80 -0.51 -3.77
CA THR A 59 -14.70 -1.46 -3.55
C THR A 59 -15.21 -2.81 -3.07
N ALA A 60 -14.47 -3.86 -3.41
CA ALA A 60 -14.60 -5.17 -2.79
C ALA A 60 -13.39 -5.41 -1.89
N ASP A 61 -13.59 -6.15 -0.80
CA ASP A 61 -12.60 -6.34 0.24
C ASP A 61 -12.36 -7.82 0.54
N TRP A 62 -11.14 -8.14 0.97
CA TRP A 62 -10.82 -9.42 1.58
C TRP A 62 -9.85 -9.23 2.75
N ARG A 63 -9.77 -10.21 3.64
CA ARG A 63 -9.01 -10.13 4.90
C ARG A 63 -7.89 -11.16 4.93
N VAL A 64 -6.74 -10.76 5.47
CA VAL A 64 -5.60 -11.65 5.71
C VAL A 64 -4.96 -11.35 7.06
N ALA A 65 -4.65 -12.40 7.81
CA ALA A 65 -3.84 -12.27 9.01
C ALA A 65 -2.36 -12.21 8.61
N ALA A 66 -1.65 -11.20 9.10
CA ALA A 66 -0.20 -11.13 8.97
C ALA A 66 0.49 -12.06 10.00
N ASP A 67 1.80 -12.28 9.81
CA ASP A 67 2.61 -13.14 10.69
C ASP A 67 2.58 -12.72 12.18
N ASN A 68 2.25 -11.45 12.47
CA ASN A 68 2.10 -10.90 13.82
C ASN A 68 0.65 -10.92 14.35
N GLY A 69 -0.28 -11.58 13.65
CA GLY A 69 -1.70 -11.66 14.02
C GLY A 69 -2.56 -10.46 13.58
N ASN A 70 -1.96 -9.36 13.10
CA ASN A 70 -2.73 -8.20 12.65
C ASN A 70 -3.51 -8.54 11.37
N VAL A 71 -4.82 -8.26 11.39
CA VAL A 71 -5.68 -8.44 10.22
C VAL A 71 -5.57 -7.22 9.31
N LYS A 72 -5.15 -7.46 8.08
CA LYS A 72 -5.18 -6.50 6.98
C LYS A 72 -6.46 -6.68 6.18
N ILE A 73 -7.12 -5.58 5.86
CA ILE A 73 -8.30 -5.54 4.99
C ILE A 73 -7.84 -4.93 3.67
N HIS A 74 -7.80 -5.75 2.62
CA HIS A 74 -7.36 -5.33 1.30
C HIS A 74 -8.55 -4.95 0.44
N SER A 75 -8.52 -3.74 -0.12
CA SER A 75 -9.59 -3.21 -0.96
C SER A 75 -9.14 -3.07 -2.41
N PHE A 76 -10.00 -3.46 -3.33
CA PHE A 76 -9.74 -3.44 -4.77
C PHE A 76 -11.01 -3.07 -5.56
N CYS A 77 -10.80 -2.68 -6.82
CA CYS A 77 -11.91 -2.41 -7.72
C CYS A 77 -12.50 -3.73 -8.24
N PRO A 78 -13.78 -4.03 -8.02
CA PRO A 78 -14.39 -5.27 -8.52
C PRO A 78 -14.55 -5.30 -10.04
N VAL A 79 -14.42 -4.15 -10.72
CA VAL A 79 -14.56 -4.06 -12.18
C VAL A 79 -13.27 -4.45 -12.89
N CYS A 80 -12.11 -3.93 -12.45
CA CYS A 80 -10.83 -4.14 -13.13
C CYS A 80 -9.79 -4.89 -12.30
N GLY A 81 -10.11 -5.28 -11.07
CA GLY A 81 -9.21 -6.02 -10.17
C GLY A 81 -8.09 -5.20 -9.54
N THR A 82 -7.89 -3.93 -9.94
CA THR A 82 -6.78 -3.11 -9.42
C THR A 82 -6.90 -2.92 -7.91
N PRO A 83 -5.86 -3.27 -7.13
CA PRO A 83 -5.82 -2.94 -5.71
C PRO A 83 -5.62 -1.43 -5.52
N THR A 84 -6.35 -0.82 -4.60
CA THR A 84 -6.27 0.63 -4.36
C THR A 84 -5.71 0.93 -2.98
N HIS A 85 -6.29 0.34 -1.94
CA HIS A 85 -5.90 0.62 -0.57
C HIS A 85 -6.06 -0.59 0.34
N LEU A 86 -5.62 -0.43 1.58
CA LEU A 86 -5.80 -1.40 2.65
C LEU A 86 -5.86 -0.67 4.00
N THR A 87 -6.62 -1.25 4.92
CA THR A 87 -6.75 -0.80 6.32
C THR A 87 -6.40 -1.95 7.27
N TYR A 88 -6.32 -1.67 8.56
CA TYR A 88 -5.87 -2.63 9.56
C TYR A 88 -6.88 -2.68 10.71
N ALA A 89 -7.29 -3.88 11.13
CA ALA A 89 -8.23 -4.03 12.24
C ALA A 89 -7.65 -3.47 13.57
N ALA A 90 -6.35 -3.62 13.78
CA ALA A 90 -5.65 -3.13 14.97
C ALA A 90 -5.32 -1.62 14.91
N MET A 91 -5.39 -0.99 13.74
CA MET A 91 -5.08 0.42 13.52
C MET A 91 -6.10 1.03 12.54
N PRO A 92 -7.37 1.18 12.95
CA PRO A 92 -8.47 1.57 12.05
C PRO A 92 -8.31 2.98 11.48
N ASP A 93 -7.56 3.85 12.17
CA ASP A 93 -7.29 5.22 11.72
C ASP A 93 -6.22 5.28 10.63
N VAL A 94 -5.48 4.20 10.38
CA VAL A 94 -4.43 4.16 9.37
C VAL A 94 -4.97 3.59 8.06
N ILE A 95 -4.61 4.25 6.95
CA ILE A 95 -4.89 3.75 5.60
C ILE A 95 -3.62 3.73 4.77
N THR A 96 -3.43 2.64 4.05
CA THR A 96 -2.29 2.48 3.13
C THR A 96 -2.81 2.38 1.70
N VAL A 97 -2.24 3.12 0.76
CA VAL A 97 -2.56 3.04 -0.68
C VAL A 97 -1.43 2.40 -1.45
N HIS A 98 -1.74 1.82 -2.61
CA HIS A 98 -0.72 1.32 -3.55
C HIS A 98 -0.06 2.48 -4.27
N ALA A 99 1.27 2.54 -4.28
CA ALA A 99 2.01 3.61 -4.94
C ALA A 99 1.68 3.71 -6.44
N ALA A 100 1.57 2.57 -7.13
CA ALA A 100 1.23 2.52 -8.54
C ALA A 100 -0.24 2.85 -8.86
N SER A 101 -1.10 3.02 -7.83
CA SER A 101 -2.48 3.48 -8.02
C SER A 101 -2.61 5.00 -7.93
N LEU A 102 -1.54 5.73 -7.60
CA LEU A 102 -1.50 7.19 -7.66
C LEU A 102 -1.60 7.69 -9.10
N ASP A 103 -2.24 8.84 -9.31
CA ASP A 103 -2.20 9.51 -10.63
C ASP A 103 -0.80 10.03 -10.95
N HIS A 104 -0.03 10.37 -9.92
CA HIS A 104 1.36 10.81 -10.01
C HIS A 104 2.27 9.87 -9.20
N PRO A 105 2.55 8.65 -9.69
CA PRO A 105 3.30 7.64 -8.94
C PRO A 105 4.75 8.07 -8.64
N GLY A 106 5.32 9.01 -9.40
CA GLY A 106 6.66 9.57 -9.13
C GLY A 106 6.76 10.38 -7.82
N ARG A 107 5.66 10.58 -7.08
CA ARG A 107 5.69 11.14 -5.72
C ARG A 107 6.09 10.12 -4.65
N PHE A 108 6.02 8.83 -4.97
CA PHE A 108 6.43 7.78 -4.06
C PHE A 108 7.94 7.81 -3.87
N ASN A 109 8.39 7.90 -2.62
CA ASN A 109 9.79 8.03 -2.23
C ASN A 109 10.10 7.11 -1.03
N PRO A 110 10.14 5.78 -1.24
CA PRO A 110 10.35 4.83 -0.17
C PRO A 110 11.79 4.93 0.37
N THR A 111 11.93 4.76 1.67
CA THR A 111 13.24 4.65 2.34
C THR A 111 13.44 3.29 2.99
N VAL A 112 12.42 2.42 2.93
CA VAL A 112 12.35 1.16 3.66
C VAL A 112 11.90 0.00 2.77
N VAL A 113 12.55 -1.15 2.95
CA VAL A 113 12.10 -2.46 2.49
C VAL A 113 11.73 -3.31 3.69
N THR A 114 10.52 -3.86 3.69
CA THR A 114 10.08 -4.84 4.70
C THR A 114 9.99 -6.24 4.10
N TYR A 115 10.18 -7.26 4.94
CA TYR A 115 10.20 -8.67 4.53
C TYR A 115 11.33 -9.02 3.55
N GLY A 116 12.51 -8.41 3.73
CA GLY A 116 13.70 -8.65 2.91
C GLY A 116 14.13 -10.12 2.82
N ILE A 117 13.79 -10.93 3.84
CA ILE A 117 14.05 -12.38 3.85
C ILE A 117 13.32 -13.12 2.70
N ARG A 118 12.31 -12.50 2.08
CA ARG A 118 11.52 -13.05 0.98
C ARG A 118 11.83 -12.37 -0.37
N ALA A 119 12.92 -11.60 -0.45
CA ALA A 119 13.40 -11.00 -1.68
C ALA A 119 13.57 -12.05 -2.79
N LEU A 120 13.17 -11.68 -4.01
CA LEU A 120 13.39 -12.50 -5.19
C LEU A 120 14.66 -12.03 -5.90
N PRO A 121 15.55 -12.93 -6.36
CA PRO A 121 16.84 -12.55 -6.94
C PRO A 121 16.75 -11.58 -8.13
N TRP A 122 15.64 -11.63 -8.87
CA TRP A 122 15.37 -10.79 -10.04
C TRP A 122 14.76 -9.42 -9.69
N ASP A 123 14.26 -9.23 -8.48
CA ASP A 123 13.61 -8.00 -8.03
C ASP A 123 14.63 -7.11 -7.30
N LYS A 124 15.37 -6.32 -8.08
CA LYS A 124 16.44 -5.47 -7.55
C LYS A 124 15.85 -4.22 -6.89
N MET A 125 16.19 -4.02 -5.63
CA MET A 125 15.89 -2.79 -4.89
C MET A 125 16.98 -1.75 -5.08
N GLU A 126 16.62 -0.48 -4.95
CA GLU A 126 17.59 0.61 -4.92
C GLU A 126 18.57 0.47 -3.75
N THR A 127 19.81 0.90 -3.96
CA THR A 127 20.83 0.92 -2.91
C THR A 127 20.53 2.03 -1.91
N GLY A 128 20.74 1.77 -0.61
CA GLY A 128 20.55 2.77 0.46
C GLY A 128 19.21 2.68 1.19
N LEU A 129 18.30 1.81 0.74
CA LEU A 129 17.06 1.52 1.48
C LEU A 129 17.36 0.73 2.75
N THR A 130 16.76 1.15 3.87
CA THR A 130 16.81 0.36 5.11
C THR A 130 16.00 -0.91 4.92
N THR A 131 16.63 -2.08 5.03
CA THR A 131 15.97 -3.37 4.79
C THR A 131 15.78 -4.13 6.09
N PHE A 132 14.53 -4.49 6.38
CA PHE A 132 14.16 -5.35 7.49
C PHE A 132 13.79 -6.74 6.99
N GLU A 133 14.32 -7.79 7.63
CA GLU A 133 14.00 -9.17 7.27
C GLU A 133 12.51 -9.53 7.44
N LYS A 134 11.81 -8.87 8.37
CA LYS A 134 10.38 -9.01 8.67
C LYS A 134 9.74 -7.64 8.85
N MET A 135 8.47 -7.58 9.27
CA MET A 135 7.88 -6.31 9.70
C MET A 135 8.61 -5.81 10.96
N PRO A 136 9.07 -4.54 11.01
CA PRO A 136 9.63 -3.98 12.22
C PRO A 136 8.60 -4.02 13.36
N SER A 137 9.04 -4.45 14.53
CA SER A 137 8.33 -4.14 15.77
C SER A 137 8.57 -2.66 16.08
N GLY A 138 7.49 -1.87 16.07
CA GLY A 138 7.51 -0.53 16.68
C GLY A 138 7.71 -0.63 18.19
#